data_AF-A0A534GCG9-F1
#
_entry.id   AF-A0A534GCG9-F1
#
_cell.length_a   1.000
_cell.length_b   1.000
_cell.length_c   1.000
_cell.angle_alpha   90.00
_cell.angle_beta   90.00
_cell.angle_gamma   90.00
#
_symmetry.space_group_name_H-M   'P 1'
#
loop_
_entity.id
_entity.type
_entity.pdbx_description
1 polymer ?
#
loop_
_entity_poly.entity_id
_entity_poly.type
_entity_poly.pdbx_seq_one_letter_code
_entity_poly.pdbx_strand_id
1 'polypeptide(L)'
;RPIDSHDDPNLWFKGHGNQSFPSGEVTAVSAIVTPVVLEYGHDHLTACALELLPVYNALARMKVQAHWQSDVIAGFALGTGIGWWVHRNPHPFVLSVMPHGIYVGIGSHLGR
;
A
#
# COMPACT_ATOMS: atom_id res chain seq x y z
N ARG A 1 -14.40 -10.07 8.23
CA ARG A 1 -13.97 -8.78 8.84
C ARG A 1 -14.52 -8.74 10.27
N PRO A 2 -14.14 -7.82 11.18
CA PRO A 2 -14.73 -7.80 12.52
C PRO A 2 -16.28 -7.88 12.53
N ILE A 3 -16.94 -7.19 11.59
CA ILE A 3 -18.41 -7.24 11.43
C ILE A 3 -18.99 -8.61 11.03
N ASP A 4 -18.19 -9.49 10.41
CA ASP A 4 -18.63 -10.81 9.92
C ASP A 4 -18.22 -11.97 10.85
N SER A 5 -17.37 -11.70 11.85
CA SER A 5 -16.55 -12.73 12.51
C SER A 5 -16.99 -13.14 13.92
N HIS A 6 -18.09 -12.60 14.47
CA HIS A 6 -18.54 -12.86 15.86
C HIS A 6 -17.37 -12.85 16.88
N ASP A 7 -16.50 -11.85 16.77
CA ASP A 7 -15.33 -11.63 17.63
C ASP A 7 -14.17 -12.64 17.54
N ASP A 8 -14.10 -13.55 16.55
CA ASP A 8 -12.91 -14.38 16.34
C ASP A 8 -11.91 -13.68 15.39
N PRO A 9 -10.76 -13.17 15.90
CA PRO A 9 -9.78 -12.45 15.11
C PRO A 9 -8.90 -13.36 14.25
N ASN A 10 -8.98 -14.69 14.40
CA ASN A 10 -8.15 -15.66 13.67
C ASN A 10 -8.81 -16.16 12.38
N LEU A 11 -9.98 -15.64 12.02
CA LEU A 11 -10.71 -16.02 10.80
C LEU A 11 -10.17 -15.30 9.56
N TRP A 12 -8.85 -15.26 9.41
CA TRP A 12 -8.21 -14.76 8.19
C TRP A 12 -8.63 -15.64 7.01
N PHE A 13 -9.03 -15.00 5.89
CA PHE A 13 -9.28 -15.68 4.61
C PHE A 13 -10.47 -16.66 4.56
N LYS A 14 -11.37 -16.67 5.55
CA LYS A 14 -12.49 -17.62 5.58
C LYS A 14 -13.70 -17.16 4.75
N GLY A 15 -13.73 -17.46 3.46
CA GLY A 15 -14.92 -17.35 2.59
C GLY A 15 -14.83 -16.28 1.49
N HIS A 16 -15.70 -16.40 0.48
CA HIS A 16 -15.85 -15.44 -0.63
C HIS A 16 -16.43 -14.11 -0.08
N GLY A 17 -15.55 -13.19 0.33
CA GLY A 17 -15.92 -11.89 0.94
C GLY A 17 -15.11 -11.53 2.19
N ASN A 18 -14.40 -12.48 2.79
CA ASN A 18 -13.68 -12.34 4.05
C ASN A 18 -12.15 -12.22 3.88
N GLN A 19 -11.70 -11.56 2.81
CA GLN A 19 -10.30 -11.15 2.68
C GLN A 19 -10.08 -9.87 3.50
N SER A 20 -9.95 -10.03 4.82
CA SER A 20 -9.67 -8.93 5.74
C SER A 20 -8.17 -8.67 5.91
N PHE A 21 -7.31 -9.67 5.68
CA PHE A 21 -5.87 -9.56 5.91
C PHE A 21 -5.05 -9.61 4.60
N PRO A 22 -4.05 -8.73 4.41
CA PRO A 22 -3.91 -7.44 5.09
C PRO A 22 -5.00 -6.47 4.61
N SER A 23 -5.14 -5.30 5.26
CA SER A 23 -6.02 -4.25 4.73
C SER A 23 -5.48 -3.72 3.41
N GLY A 24 -6.16 -4.02 2.31
CA GLY A 24 -5.77 -3.59 0.97
C GLY A 24 -5.76 -2.07 0.82
N GLU A 25 -6.74 -1.38 1.40
CA GLU A 25 -6.82 0.07 1.34
C GLU A 25 -5.69 0.74 2.13
N VAL A 26 -5.33 0.23 3.32
CA VAL A 26 -4.19 0.76 4.07
C VAL A 26 -2.89 0.48 3.33
N THR A 27 -2.74 -0.73 2.77
CA THR A 27 -1.58 -1.11 1.94
C THR A 27 -1.39 -0.16 0.76
N ALA A 28 -2.46 0.11 0.02
CA ALA A 28 -2.40 0.98 -1.16
C ALA A 28 -2.05 2.42 -0.81
N VAL A 29 -2.70 2.99 0.21
CA VAL A 29 -2.44 4.38 0.63
C VAL A 29 -1.00 4.52 1.13
N SER A 30 -0.51 3.58 1.96
CA SER A 30 0.88 3.58 2.43
C SER A 30 1.87 3.46 1.26
N ALA A 31 1.63 2.56 0.29
CA ALA A 31 2.52 2.40 -0.86
C ALA A 31 2.61 3.65 -1.75
N ILE A 32 1.54 4.43 -1.84
CA ILE A 32 1.50 5.68 -2.60
C ILE A 32 2.19 6.82 -1.84
N VAL A 33 1.94 6.93 -0.53
CA VAL A 33 2.44 8.03 0.30
C VAL A 33 3.94 7.91 0.59
N THR A 34 4.41 6.72 0.96
CA THR A 34 5.79 6.49 1.38
C THR A 34 6.85 7.01 0.41
N PRO A 35 6.81 6.77 -0.92
CA PRO A 35 7.85 7.29 -1.81
C PRO A 35 7.89 8.84 -1.85
N VAL A 36 6.74 9.51 -1.70
CA VAL A 36 6.68 10.99 -1.63
C VAL A 36 7.30 11.50 -0.34
N VAL A 37 7.04 10.83 0.78
CA VAL A 37 7.62 11.17 2.09
C VAL A 37 9.12 10.94 2.08
N LEU A 38 9.60 9.85 1.47
CA LEU A 38 11.03 9.55 1.37
C LEU A 38 11.75 10.56 0.47
N GLU A 39 11.13 11.00 -0.62
CA GLU A 39 11.72 11.98 -1.56
C GLU A 39 11.78 13.39 -0.96
N TYR A 40 10.71 13.85 -0.29
CA TYR A 40 10.55 15.27 0.09
C TYR A 40 10.48 15.54 1.59
N GLY A 41 10.38 14.51 2.44
CA GLY A 41 10.13 14.65 3.88
C GLY A 41 11.26 15.30 4.65
N HIS A 42 12.50 15.24 4.14
CA HIS A 42 13.66 15.85 4.80
C HIS A 42 13.55 17.38 4.87
N ASP A 43 13.06 18.00 3.81
CA ASP A 43 13.03 19.47 3.67
C ASP A 43 11.62 20.06 3.87
N HIS A 44 10.58 19.21 3.84
CA HIS A 44 9.20 19.64 3.90
C HIS A 44 8.38 18.84 4.93
N LEU A 45 8.07 19.48 6.06
CA LEU A 45 7.18 18.91 7.07
C LEU A 45 5.80 18.53 6.50
N THR A 46 5.32 19.27 5.50
CA THR A 46 4.06 18.97 4.81
C THR A 46 4.09 17.65 4.03
N ALA A 47 5.26 17.24 3.51
CA ALA A 47 5.42 15.94 2.88
C ALA A 47 5.33 14.82 3.93
N CYS A 48 6.00 14.98 5.07
CA CYS A 48 5.85 14.05 6.21
C CYS A 48 4.41 13.94 6.71
N ALA A 49 3.65 15.03 6.69
CA ALA A 49 2.25 15.03 7.10
C ALA A 49 1.35 14.14 6.23
N LEU A 50 1.78 13.74 5.03
CA LEU A 50 1.05 12.78 4.19
C LEU A 50 0.89 11.40 4.86
N GLU A 51 1.78 11.02 5.79
CA GLU A 51 1.63 9.78 6.58
C GLU A 51 0.39 9.80 7.48
N LEU A 52 -0.24 10.96 7.71
CA LEU A 52 -1.54 11.04 8.38
C LEU A 52 -2.66 10.38 7.56
N LEU A 53 -2.52 10.28 6.23
CA LEU A 53 -3.51 9.66 5.36
C LEU A 53 -3.66 8.15 5.61
N PRO A 54 -2.60 7.32 5.58
CA PRO A 54 -2.72 5.90 5.91
C PRO A 54 -3.12 5.68 7.38
N VAL A 55 -2.69 6.54 8.31
CA VAL A 55 -3.14 6.51 9.72
C VAL A 55 -4.65 6.73 9.83
N TYR A 56 -5.17 7.79 9.19
CA TYR A 56 -6.60 8.09 9.17
C TYR A 56 -7.39 6.94 8.55
N ASN A 57 -6.94 6.41 7.40
CA ASN A 57 -7.59 5.29 6.75
C ASN A 57 -7.63 4.06 7.66
N ALA A 58 -6.53 3.71 8.33
CA ALA A 58 -6.48 2.59 9.28
C ALA A 58 -7.51 2.76 10.42
N LEU A 59 -7.58 3.95 11.03
CA LEU A 59 -8.56 4.25 12.07
C LEU A 59 -10.00 4.15 11.55
N ALA A 60 -10.28 4.69 10.36
CA ALA A 60 -11.59 4.62 9.75
C ALA A 60 -12.02 3.17 9.49
N ARG A 61 -11.11 2.32 8.99
CA ARG A 61 -11.37 0.90 8.73
C ARG A 61 -11.65 0.10 9.99
N MET A 62 -10.97 0.41 11.09
CA MET A 62 -11.29 -0.20 12.39
C MET A 62 -12.62 0.31 12.94
N LYS A 63 -12.91 1.61 12.81
CA LYS A 63 -14.14 2.23 13.31
C LYS A 63 -15.40 1.68 12.65
N VAL A 64 -15.35 1.38 11.35
CA VAL A 64 -16.47 0.74 10.63
C VAL A 64 -16.44 -0.79 10.72
N GLN A 65 -15.59 -1.35 11.59
CA GLN A 65 -15.45 -2.80 11.79
C GLN A 65 -15.12 -3.57 10.51
N ALA A 66 -14.47 -2.90 9.55
CA ALA A 66 -14.05 -3.51 8.28
C ALA A 66 -12.71 -4.26 8.41
N HIS A 67 -11.85 -3.88 9.34
CA HIS A 67 -10.54 -4.50 9.54
C HIS A 67 -10.15 -4.56 11.02
N TRP A 68 -9.44 -5.62 11.38
CA TRP A 68 -8.77 -5.76 12.68
C TRP A 68 -7.50 -4.89 12.73
N GLN A 69 -6.97 -4.67 13.93
CA GLN A 69 -5.70 -3.96 14.13
C GLN A 69 -4.53 -4.65 13.39
N SER A 70 -4.48 -5.98 13.42
CA SER A 70 -3.47 -6.76 12.71
C SER A 70 -3.53 -6.53 11.19
N ASP A 71 -4.72 -6.46 10.61
CA ASP A 71 -4.94 -6.23 9.18
C ASP A 71 -4.35 -4.88 8.74
N VAL A 72 -4.61 -3.82 9.52
CA VAL A 72 -4.15 -2.45 9.18
C VAL A 72 -2.66 -2.26 9.47
N ILE A 73 -2.11 -2.86 10.52
CA ILE A 73 -0.67 -2.82 10.80
C ILE A 73 0.11 -3.57 9.73
N ALA A 74 -0.34 -4.77 9.36
CA ALA A 74 0.28 -5.55 8.30
C ALA A 74 0.16 -4.84 6.94
N GLY A 75 -0.99 -4.23 6.66
CA GLY A 75 -1.18 -3.46 5.43
C GLY A 75 -0.26 -2.24 5.37
N PHE A 76 -0.15 -1.48 6.46
CA PHE A 76 0.77 -0.35 6.55
C PHE A 76 2.21 -0.78 6.31
N ALA A 77 2.69 -1.82 7.02
CA ALA A 77 4.05 -2.33 6.87
C ALA A 77 4.34 -2.83 5.44
N LEU A 78 3.40 -3.58 4.85
CA LEU A 78 3.54 -4.07 3.48
C LEU A 78 3.58 -2.92 2.47
N GLY A 79 2.65 -1.97 2.59
CA GLY A 79 2.55 -0.82 1.70
C GLY A 79 3.79 0.06 1.75
N THR A 80 4.23 0.45 2.96
CA THR A 80 5.46 1.21 3.16
C THR A 80 6.68 0.45 2.66
N GLY A 81 6.76 -0.86 2.88
CA GLY A 81 7.84 -1.70 2.34
C GLY A 81 7.91 -1.67 0.81
N ILE A 82 6.77 -1.77 0.13
CA ILE A 82 6.67 -1.65 -1.33
C ILE A 82 7.06 -0.24 -1.78
N GLY A 83 6.51 0.80 -1.14
CA GLY A 83 6.80 2.20 -1.46
C GLY A 83 8.29 2.53 -1.32
N TRP A 84 8.92 2.03 -0.25
CA TRP A 84 10.37 2.11 -0.06
C TRP A 84 11.15 1.37 -1.15
N TRP A 85 10.72 0.15 -1.51
CA TRP A 85 11.38 -0.65 -2.53
C TRP A 85 11.31 0.04 -3.91
N VAL A 86 10.16 0.58 -4.28
CA VAL A 86 9.96 1.32 -5.54
C VAL A 86 10.78 2.61 -5.56
N HIS A 87 10.79 3.37 -4.46
CA HIS A 87 11.62 4.57 -4.33
C HIS A 87 13.12 4.24 -4.53
N ARG A 88 13.58 3.10 -4.00
CA ARG A 88 14.98 2.67 -4.15
C ARG A 88 15.31 2.02 -5.50
N ASN A 89 14.31 1.51 -6.23
CA ASN A 89 14.49 0.78 -7.48
C ASN A 89 13.55 1.34 -8.57
N PRO A 90 13.90 2.47 -9.21
CA PRO A 90 13.02 3.17 -10.17
C PRO A 90 12.86 2.46 -11.53
N HIS A 91 13.11 1.15 -11.61
CA HIS A 91 13.04 0.41 -12.88
C HIS A 91 11.58 0.19 -13.32
N PRO A 92 11.16 0.68 -14.50
CA PRO A 92 9.81 0.47 -15.01
C PRO A 92 9.60 -1.01 -15.41
N PHE A 93 8.57 -1.66 -14.87
CA PHE A 93 8.07 -2.93 -15.40
C PHE A 93 7.23 -2.67 -16.67
N VAL A 94 7.74 -3.09 -17.83
CA VAL A 94 7.04 -2.97 -19.13
C VAL A 94 6.27 -4.28 -19.40
N LEU A 95 4.95 -4.19 -19.60
CA LEU A 95 4.10 -5.32 -19.99
C LEU A 95 3.88 -5.30 -21.53
N SER A 96 4.21 -6.38 -22.24
CA SER A 96 4.00 -6.54 -23.69
C SER A 96 2.93 -7.59 -23.99
N VAL A 97 1.99 -7.30 -24.91
CA VAL A 97 0.77 -8.10 -25.09
C VAL A 97 0.64 -8.76 -26.48
N MET A 98 1.45 -8.47 -27.51
CA MET A 98 1.25 -9.05 -28.85
C MET A 98 2.53 -9.22 -29.71
N PRO A 99 2.54 -10.15 -30.69
CA PRO A 99 3.76 -10.54 -31.44
C PRO A 99 4.34 -9.46 -32.38
N HIS A 100 3.66 -8.32 -32.55
CA HIS A 100 4.16 -7.14 -33.27
C HIS A 100 3.95 -5.83 -32.46
N GLY A 101 3.95 -5.90 -31.12
CA GLY A 101 3.41 -4.88 -30.23
C GLY A 101 4.25 -3.61 -30.00
N ILE A 102 3.53 -2.54 -29.60
CA ILE A 102 4.04 -1.25 -29.11
C ILE A 102 4.62 -1.41 -27.70
N TYR A 103 5.79 -0.84 -27.45
CA TYR A 103 6.43 -0.79 -26.13
C TYR A 103 6.08 0.52 -25.43
N VAL A 104 5.50 0.45 -24.23
CA VAL A 104 5.35 1.61 -23.34
C VAL A 104 6.13 1.34 -22.07
N GLY A 105 7.26 2.03 -21.92
CA GLY A 105 8.06 2.04 -20.69
C GLY A 105 8.36 3.47 -20.28
N ILE A 106 8.68 3.67 -19.01
CA ILE A 106 9.19 4.95 -18.51
C ILE A 106 10.58 4.71 -17.93
N GLY A 107 11.62 4.84 -18.74
CA GLY A 107 13.01 4.64 -18.34
C GLY A 107 13.74 5.95 -18.08
N SER A 108 14.56 6.00 -17.02
CA SER A 108 15.65 6.98 -16.90
C SER A 108 16.96 6.32 -17.32
N HIS A 109 17.56 6.87 -18.38
CA HIS A 109 18.90 6.51 -18.83
C HIS A 109 19.92 7.23 -17.94
N LEU A 110 20.60 6.51 -17.06
CA LEU A 110 21.81 7.03 -16.41
C LEU A 110 22.99 6.10 -16.72
N GLY A 111 23.78 6.53 -17.70
CA GLY A 111 25.14 6.06 -17.89
C GLY A 111 26.07 6.80 -16.94
N ARG A 112 26.88 6.01 -16.23
CA ARG A 112 28.16 6.29 -15.54
C ARG A 112 28.26 7.55 -14.68
#